data_AF-A0A4U3ATG2-F1
#
_entry.id   AF-A0A4U3ATG2-F1
#
_cell.length_a   1.000
_cell.length_b   1.000
_cell.length_c   1.000
_cell.angle_alpha   90.00
_cell.angle_beta   90.00
_cell.angle_gamma   90.00
#
_symmetry.space_group_name_H-M   'P 1'
#
loop_
_entity.id
_entity.type
_entity.pdbx_description
1 polymer ?
#
loop_
_entity_poly.entity_id
_entity_poly.type
_entity_poly.pdbx_seq_one_letter_code
_entity_poly.pdbx_strand_id
1 'polypeptide(L)' 'DVQLFEEGILDSFAVVSLLVEFQERLDIEVSISDFDRDEWATPNMVIKKLEEIR' A
#
# COMPACT_ATOMS: atom_id res chain seq x y z
N ASP A 1 11.12 9.03 5.82
CA ASP A 1 10.75 7.65 5.47
C ASP A 1 11.38 7.23 4.17
N VAL A 2 11.41 5.92 3.90
CA VAL A 2 11.92 5.37 2.64
C VAL A 2 10.88 5.54 1.53
N GLN A 3 11.30 6.01 0.36
CA GLN A 3 10.44 6.13 -0.82
C GLN A 3 10.34 4.78 -1.51
N LEU A 4 9.20 4.10 -1.34
CA LEU A 4 9.04 2.69 -1.74
C LEU A 4 9.20 2.48 -3.25
N PHE A 5 8.71 3.43 -4.05
CA PHE A 5 8.77 3.33 -5.52
C PHE A 5 10.10 3.85 -6.09
N GLU A 6 10.62 4.96 -5.56
CA GLU A 6 11.88 5.55 -6.05
C GLU A 6 13.07 4.64 -5.77
N GLU A 7 13.08 3.96 -4.61
CA GLU A 7 14.12 3.00 -4.23
C GLU A 7 13.91 1.61 -4.87
N GLY A 8 12.86 1.43 -5.68
CA GLY A 8 12.55 0.16 -6.36
C GLY A 8 12.14 -0.98 -5.43
N ILE A 9 11.69 -0.67 -4.22
CA ILE A 9 11.22 -1.64 -3.22
C ILE A 9 9.83 -2.17 -3.61
N LEU A 10 8.95 -1.29 -4.08
CA LEU A 10 7.64 -1.63 -4.64
C LEU A 10 7.60 -1.29 -6.13
N ASP A 11 7.11 -2.25 -6.91
CA ASP A 11 6.71 -2.08 -8.30
C ASP A 11 5.21 -2.33 -8.48
N SER A 12 4.71 -2.22 -9.71
CA SER A 12 3.29 -2.42 -10.01
C SER A 12 2.76 -3.81 -9.63
N PHE A 13 3.59 -4.85 -9.71
CA PHE A 13 3.18 -6.22 -9.37
C PHE A 13 3.24 -6.46 -7.86
N ALA A 14 4.27 -5.95 -7.19
CA ALA A 14 4.42 -6.02 -5.75
C ALA A 14 3.28 -5.28 -5.02
N VAL A 15 2.75 -4.19 -5.60
CA VAL A 15 1.54 -3.53 -5.07
C VAL A 15 0.36 -4.49 -5.03
N VAL A 16 0.09 -5.24 -6.11
CA VAL A 16 -1.04 -6.18 -6.12
C VAL A 16 -0.90 -7.24 -5.02
N SER A 17 0.30 -7.80 -4.86
CA SER A 17 0.57 -8.74 -3.76
C SER A 17 0.39 -8.11 -2.38
N LEU A 18 0.82 -6.85 -2.21
CA LEU A 18 0.66 -6.12 -0.95
C LEU A 18 -0.82 -5.90 -0.60
N LEU A 19 -1.67 -5.56 -1.56
CA LEU A 19 -3.11 -5.37 -1.32
C LEU A 19 -3.79 -6.70 -0.91
N VAL A 20 -3.40 -7.82 -1.50
CA VAL A 20 -3.89 -9.15 -1.11
C VAL A 20 -3.51 -9.47 0.34
N GLU A 21 -2.26 -9.18 0.74
CA GLU A 21 -1.79 -9.40 2.11
C GLU A 21 -2.55 -8.56 3.14
N PHE A 22 -2.97 -7.33 2.80
CA PHE A 22 -3.83 -6.53 3.69
C PHE A 22 -5.17 -7.20 3.95
N GLN A 23 -5.79 -7.77 2.91
CA GLN A 23 -7.03 -8.51 3.07
C GLN A 23 -6.81 -9.77 3.92
N GLU A 24 -5.82 -10.59 3.59
CA GLU A 24 -5.60 -11.89 4.25
C GLU A 24 -5.18 -11.76 5.71
N ARG A 25 -4.40 -10.73 6.06
CA ARG A 25 -3.79 -10.61 7.39
C ARG A 25 -4.46 -9.58 8.28
N LEU A 26 -5.07 -8.55 7.70
CA LEU A 26 -5.64 -7.43 8.44
C LEU A 26 -7.16 -7.32 8.23
N ASP A 27 -7.76 -8.10 7.34
CA ASP A 27 -9.18 -8.01 6.95
C ASP A 27 -9.53 -6.61 6.37
N ILE A 28 -8.57 -5.99 5.69
CA ILE A 28 -8.73 -4.68 5.03
C ILE A 28 -8.70 -4.90 3.53
N GLU A 29 -9.82 -4.65 2.85
CA GLU A 29 -9.93 -4.70 1.40
C GLU A 29 -9.66 -3.33 0.79
N VAL A 30 -8.64 -3.25 -0.07
CA VAL A 30 -8.29 -2.02 -0.80
C VAL A 30 -8.39 -2.32 -2.30
N SER A 31 -9.25 -1.60 -3.00
CA SER A 31 -9.36 -1.72 -4.46
C SER A 31 -8.14 -1.14 -5.15
N ILE A 32 -7.66 -1.81 -6.19
CA ILE A 32 -6.57 -1.28 -7.04
C ILE A 32 -6.94 0.06 -7.69
N SER A 33 -8.24 0.32 -7.90
CA SER A 33 -8.73 1.59 -8.45
C SER A 33 -8.56 2.76 -7.48
N ASP A 34 -8.51 2.47 -6.18
CA ASP A 34 -8.37 3.46 -5.11
C ASP A 34 -6.88 3.65 -4.71
N PHE A 35 -5.98 2.92 -5.35
CA PHE A 35 -4.56 2.97 -5.06
C PHE A 35 -3.88 4.15 -5.78
N ASP A 36 -3.25 5.03 -5.00
CA ASP A 36 -2.45 6.16 -5.49
C ASP A 36 -1.01 6.05 -4.97
N ARG A 37 -0.02 6.12 -5.88
CA ARG A 37 1.40 6.01 -5.53
C ARG A 37 1.89 7.16 -4.65
N ASP A 38 1.37 8.36 -4.86
CA ASP A 38 1.77 9.53 -4.10
C ASP A 38 1.21 9.47 -2.68
N GLU A 39 0.05 8.84 -2.51
CA GLU A 39 -0.55 8.65 -1.19
C GLU A 39 0.02 7.47 -0.41
N TRP A 40 0.66 6.50 -1.08
CA TRP A 40 1.24 5.28 -0.51
C TRP A 40 2.77 5.25 -0.64
N ALA A 41 3.41 6.40 -0.85
CA ALA A 41 4.81 6.53 -1.25
C ALA A 41 5.82 5.99 -0.22
N THR A 42 5.45 5.94 1.07
CA THR A 42 6.36 5.53 2.15
C THR A 42 5.66 4.61 3.17
N PRO A 43 6.38 3.78 3.94
CA PRO A 43 5.76 2.87 4.91
C PRO A 43 4.81 3.56 5.90
N ASN A 44 5.18 4.73 6.41
CA ASN A 44 4.34 5.46 7.36
C ASN A 44 3.06 6.00 6.69
N MET A 45 3.12 6.38 5.42
CA MET A 45 1.92 6.81 4.67
C MET A 45 0.97 5.64 4.42
N VAL A 46 1.53 4.46 4.08
CA VAL A 46 0.76 3.22 3.95
C VAL A 46 0.02 2.90 5.26
N ILE A 47 0.73 2.90 6.39
CA ILE A 47 0.13 2.65 7.70
C ILE A 47 -1.00 3.65 7.98
N LYS A 48 -0.75 4.94 7.77
CA LYS A 48 -1.75 5.99 7.97
C LYS A 48 -3.01 5.76 7.11
N LYS A 49 -2.85 5.39 5.84
CA LYS A 49 -3.98 5.07 4.95
C LYS A 49 -4.77 3.86 5.44
N LEU A 50 -4.09 2.81 5.89
CA LEU A 50 -4.76 1.63 6.45
C LEU A 50 -5.54 1.96 7.73
N GLU A 51 -5.03 2.87 8.56
CA GLU A 51 -5.75 3.36 9.75
C GLU A 51 -6.98 4.20 9.38
N GLU A 52 -6.97 4.92 8.25
CA GLU A 52 -8.12 5.71 7.76
C GLU A 52 -9.24 4.85 7.17
N ILE A 53 -8.91 3.67 6.62
CA ILE A 53 -9.87 2.74 5.99
C ILE A 53 -10.62 1.90 7.04
N ARG A 54 -9.98 1.63 8.18
CA ARG A 54 -10.51 0.78 9.25
C ARG A 54 -11.64 1.43 10.04
#